data_AF-A0A292YRK8-F1
#
_entry.id   AF-A0A292YRK8-F1
#
_cell.length_a   1.000
_cell.length_b   1.000
_cell.length_c   1.000
_cell.angle_alpha   90.00
_cell.angle_beta   90.00
_cell.angle_gamma   90.00
#
_symmetry.space_group_name_H-M   'P 1'
#
loop_
_entity.id
_entity.type
_entity.pdbx_description
1 polymer ?
#
loop_
_entity_poly.entity_id
_entity_poly.type
_entity_poly.pdbx_seq_one_letter_code
_entity_poly.pdbx_strand_id
1 'polypeptide(L)'
;MFVPHWADGDLLVGDTLIDVKTVLRADDPGKVGPWLWQVLAYAWLDSRSDHYRIRAVGLYLSRHGVVLRWPVDALAARLLAHPKTGGTGVGAAREEFLAHAATAAARDGATVGLRRSHP
;
A
#
# COMPACT_ATOMS: atom_id res chain seq x y z
N MET A 1 5.99 7.91 8.11
CA MET A 1 4.67 7.50 8.61
C MET A 1 3.58 8.24 7.85
N PHE A 2 2.70 7.51 7.13
CA PHE A 2 1.62 8.09 6.32
C PHE A 2 0.44 8.56 7.19
N VAL A 3 0.10 7.75 8.20
CA VAL A 3 -0.85 8.05 9.27
C VAL A 3 -0.27 7.43 10.56
N PRO A 4 -0.30 8.15 11.70
CA PRO A 4 0.07 7.59 13.00
C PRO A 4 -0.54 6.21 13.28
N HIS A 5 0.29 5.25 13.67
CA HIS A 5 -0.05 3.86 14.03
C HIS A 5 -0.61 2.97 12.91
N TRP A 6 -0.58 3.41 11.65
CA TRP A 6 -1.13 2.60 10.56
C TRP A 6 -0.11 1.70 9.86
N ALA A 7 1.19 2.02 9.91
CA ALA A 7 2.24 1.32 9.18
C ALA A 7 3.35 0.86 10.15
N ASP A 8 3.09 -0.22 10.87
CA ASP A 8 4.01 -0.79 11.85
C ASP A 8 4.75 -2.00 11.26
N GLY A 9 6.08 -1.94 11.24
CA GLY A 9 6.94 -3.02 10.73
C GLY A 9 7.27 -2.95 9.24
N ASP A 10 6.86 -1.88 8.55
CA ASP A 10 7.21 -1.62 7.15
C ASP A 10 8.56 -0.89 7.02
N LEU A 11 9.27 -1.17 5.93
CA LEU A 11 10.58 -0.59 5.59
C LEU A 11 10.50 0.18 4.28
N LEU A 12 11.12 1.36 4.22
CA LEU A 12 11.36 2.06 2.97
C LEU A 12 12.82 1.88 2.56
N VAL A 13 13.06 1.19 1.45
CA VAL A 13 14.39 0.93 0.89
C VAL A 13 14.48 1.56 -0.50
N GLY A 14 15.16 2.70 -0.60
CA GLY A 14 15.12 3.52 -1.81
C GLY A 14 13.70 4.02 -2.10
N ASP A 15 13.18 3.70 -3.28
CA ASP A 15 11.81 4.02 -3.71
C ASP A 15 10.80 2.90 -3.43
N THR A 16 11.19 1.89 -2.66
CA THR A 16 10.43 0.65 -2.49
C THR A 16 9.95 0.49 -1.05
N LEU A 17 8.63 0.41 -0.88
CA LEU A 17 8.02 0.07 0.41
C LEU A 17 7.92 -1.45 0.57
N ILE A 18 8.49 -1.99 1.65
CA ILE A 18 8.53 -3.41 1.95
C ILE A 18 7.81 -3.68 3.25
N ASP A 19 6.80 -4.56 3.21
CA ASP A 19 6.16 -5.12 4.40
C ASP A 19 6.78 -6.50 4.72
N VAL A 20 7.10 -6.73 6.00
CA VAL A 20 7.77 -7.95 6.44
C VAL A 20 6.76 -8.95 6.98
N LYS A 21 6.69 -10.12 6.36
CA LYS A 21 5.82 -11.22 6.81
C LYS A 21 6.63 -12.40 7.32
N THR A 22 6.41 -12.71 8.60
CA THR A 22 7.01 -13.86 9.28
C THR A 22 6.03 -15.03 9.30
N VAL A 23 5.88 -15.70 8.17
CA VAL A 23 4.91 -16.79 7.98
C VAL A 23 5.58 -18.11 7.59
N LEU A 24 4.94 -19.24 7.92
CA LEU A 24 5.40 -20.57 7.50
C LEU A 24 4.97 -20.93 6.07
N ARG A 25 3.87 -20.33 5.60
CA ARG A 25 3.26 -20.58 4.30
C ARG A 25 2.71 -19.29 3.72
N ALA A 26 2.86 -19.14 2.40
CA ALA A 26 2.37 -18.00 1.63
C ALA A 26 1.65 -18.45 0.34
N ASP A 27 1.05 -19.64 0.35
CA ASP A 27 0.35 -20.25 -0.78
C ASP A 27 -1.17 -20.15 -0.67
N ASP A 28 -1.68 -19.57 0.41
CA ASP A 28 -3.11 -19.31 0.63
C ASP A 28 -3.49 -17.91 0.11
N PRO A 29 -4.25 -17.80 -1.00
CA PRO A 29 -4.64 -16.50 -1.56
C PRO A 29 -5.50 -15.66 -0.61
N GLY A 30 -6.27 -16.30 0.27
CA GLY A 30 -7.10 -15.61 1.26
C GLY A 30 -6.27 -14.87 2.32
N LYS A 31 -5.03 -15.32 2.56
CA LYS A 31 -4.07 -14.66 3.46
C LYS A 31 -3.17 -13.66 2.73
N VAL A 32 -2.70 -14.03 1.54
CA VAL A 32 -1.76 -13.21 0.77
C VAL A 32 -2.46 -11.99 0.15
N GLY A 33 -3.69 -12.14 -0.32
CA GLY A 33 -4.46 -11.05 -0.93
C GLY A 33 -4.52 -9.79 -0.07
N PRO A 34 -4.92 -9.87 1.22
CA PRO A 34 -4.90 -8.74 2.13
C PRO A 34 -3.52 -8.06 2.26
N TRP A 35 -2.42 -8.81 2.27
CA TRP A 35 -1.06 -8.22 2.34
C TRP A 35 -0.74 -7.41 1.09
N LEU A 36 -1.10 -7.92 -0.09
CA LEU A 36 -0.90 -7.21 -1.36
C LEU A 36 -1.73 -5.92 -1.41
N TRP A 37 -2.97 -5.95 -0.93
CA TRP A 37 -3.80 -4.76 -0.81
C TRP A 37 -3.23 -3.76 0.18
N GLN A 38 -2.68 -4.22 1.32
CA GLN A 38 -2.08 -3.35 2.32
C GLN A 38 -0.89 -2.56 1.78
N VAL A 39 0.09 -3.23 1.14
CA VAL A 39 1.26 -2.52 0.58
C VAL A 39 0.87 -1.56 -0.54
N LEU A 40 -0.13 -1.91 -1.36
CA LEU A 40 -0.68 -1.02 -2.38
C LEU A 40 -1.35 0.21 -1.75
N ALA A 41 -2.16 0.00 -0.71
CA ALA A 41 -2.86 1.06 0.00
C ALA A 41 -1.87 2.08 0.59
N TYR A 42 -0.78 1.63 1.21
CA TYR A 42 0.25 2.53 1.72
C TYR A 42 0.96 3.32 0.61
N ALA A 43 1.28 2.68 -0.52
CA ALA A 43 1.83 3.40 -1.67
C ALA A 43 0.86 4.46 -2.21
N TRP A 44 -0.45 4.18 -2.21
CA TRP A 44 -1.47 5.17 -2.57
C TRP A 44 -1.58 6.31 -1.56
N LEU A 45 -1.42 6.06 -0.25
CA LEU A 45 -1.39 7.14 0.74
C LEU A 45 -0.24 8.13 0.47
N ASP A 46 0.92 7.66 -0.01
CA ASP A 46 2.02 8.52 -0.42
C ASP A 46 1.71 9.34 -1.68
N SER A 47 0.88 8.84 -2.61
CA SER A 47 0.75 9.42 -3.94
C SER A 47 0.15 10.84 -3.99
N ARG A 48 -0.45 11.32 -2.90
CA ARG A 48 -0.99 12.69 -2.81
C ARG A 48 0.08 13.74 -2.51
N SER A 49 1.06 13.41 -1.66
CA SER A 49 2.16 14.32 -1.30
C SER A 49 3.45 13.98 -2.02
N ASP A 50 3.57 12.74 -2.52
CA ASP A 50 4.76 12.14 -3.12
C ASP A 50 6.02 12.33 -2.26
N HIS A 51 5.83 12.31 -0.93
CA HIS A 51 6.88 12.67 0.03
C HIS A 51 7.95 11.57 0.10
N TYR A 52 7.51 10.31 0.17
CA TYR A 52 8.39 9.15 0.25
C TYR A 52 8.79 8.63 -1.14
N ARG A 53 8.18 9.18 -2.20
CA ARG A 53 8.44 8.85 -3.61
C ARG A 53 8.37 7.36 -3.88
N ILE A 54 7.34 6.71 -3.37
CA ILE A 54 7.19 5.26 -3.51
C ILE A 54 6.86 4.95 -4.98
N ARG A 55 7.66 4.09 -5.60
CA ARG A 55 7.51 3.63 -6.99
C ARG A 55 7.31 2.13 -7.09
N ALA A 56 7.78 1.40 -6.09
CA ALA A 56 7.59 -0.04 -5.98
C ALA A 56 7.14 -0.43 -4.57
N VAL A 57 6.50 -1.58 -4.49
CA VAL A 57 6.10 -2.21 -3.22
C VAL A 57 6.56 -3.65 -3.22
N GLY A 58 6.68 -4.23 -2.03
CA GLY A 58 7.09 -5.61 -1.90
C GLY A 58 6.76 -6.24 -0.56
N LEU A 59 6.92 -7.55 -0.54
CA LEU A 59 6.82 -8.37 0.66
C LEU A 59 8.17 -9.03 0.91
N TYR A 60 8.69 -8.90 2.12
CA TYR A 60 9.80 -9.72 2.58
C TYR A 60 9.27 -10.89 3.42
N LEU A 61 9.34 -12.09 2.86
CA LEU A 61 8.97 -13.33 3.55
C LEU A 61 10.14 -13.82 4.39
N SER A 62 10.29 -13.29 5.60
CA SER A 62 11.51 -13.42 6.42
C SER A 62 11.91 -14.86 6.70
N ARG A 63 10.95 -15.75 7.01
CA ARG A 63 11.19 -17.19 7.23
C ARG A 63 11.64 -17.95 5.98
N HIS A 64 11.41 -17.38 4.80
CA HIS A 64 11.76 -17.98 3.52
C HIS A 64 12.98 -17.30 2.89
N GLY A 65 13.44 -16.15 3.41
CA GLY A 65 14.55 -15.39 2.85
C GLY A 65 14.25 -14.80 1.45
N VAL A 66 12.97 -14.61 1.10
CA VAL A 66 12.56 -14.15 -0.23
C VAL A 66 11.96 -12.76 -0.17
N VAL A 67 12.40 -11.88 -1.09
CA VAL A 67 11.77 -10.58 -1.35
C VAL A 67 11.01 -10.66 -2.66
N LEU A 68 9.72 -10.34 -2.62
CA LEU A 68 8.89 -10.14 -3.79
C LEU A 68 8.71 -8.64 -3.98
N ARG A 69 8.86 -8.15 -5.23
CA ARG A 69 8.78 -6.72 -5.54
C ARG A 69 7.97 -6.50 -6.82
N TRP A 70 7.16 -5.44 -6.82
CA TRP A 70 6.37 -5.03 -7.96
C TRP A 70 6.39 -3.50 -8.11
N PRO A 71 6.42 -2.97 -9.34
CA PRO A 71 6.01 -1.59 -9.58
C PRO A 71 4.57 -1.37 -9.08
N VAL A 72 4.30 -0.22 -8.46
CA VAL A 72 2.98 0.08 -7.86
C VAL A 72 1.87 -0.06 -8.90
N ASP A 73 2.04 0.53 -10.08
CA ASP A 73 1.03 0.50 -11.14
C ASP A 73 0.77 -0.92 -11.66
N ALA A 74 1.82 -1.74 -11.74
CA ALA A 74 1.70 -3.13 -12.19
C ALA A 74 0.96 -4.01 -11.16
N LEU A 75 1.19 -3.80 -9.86
CA LEU A 75 0.44 -4.49 -8.81
C LEU A 75 -1.02 -4.05 -8.82
N ALA A 76 -1.27 -2.74 -8.91
CA ALA A 76 -2.62 -2.18 -8.94
C ALA A 76 -3.45 -2.73 -10.11
N ALA A 77 -2.88 -2.72 -11.32
CA ALA A 77 -3.53 -3.29 -12.50
C ALA A 77 -3.90 -4.77 -12.31
N ARG A 78 -3.00 -5.57 -11.71
CA ARG A 78 -3.25 -6.99 -11.45
C ARG A 78 -4.34 -7.23 -10.41
N LEU A 79 -4.34 -6.49 -9.30
CA LEU A 79 -5.34 -6.64 -8.24
C LEU A 79 -6.73 -6.19 -8.69
N LEU A 80 -6.80 -5.20 -9.58
CA LEU A 80 -8.06 -4.64 -10.09
C LEU A 80 -8.58 -5.30 -11.38
N ALA A 81 -7.78 -6.12 -12.07
CA ALA A 81 -8.17 -6.84 -13.28
C ALA A 81 -9.22 -7.95 -13.07
N HIS A 82 -9.95 -7.94 -11.95
CA HIS A 82 -10.91 -8.98 -11.63
C HIS A 82 -12.12 -8.96 -12.60
N PRO A 83 -12.48 -10.08 -13.27
CA PRO A 83 -13.50 -10.10 -14.32
C PRO A 83 -14.91 -9.65 -13.89
N LYS A 84 -15.23 -9.76 -12.59
CA LYS A 84 -16.56 -9.47 -12.05
C LYS A 84 -16.84 -8.00 -11.77
N THR A 85 -15.83 -7.12 -11.74
CA THR A 85 -15.99 -5.71 -11.33
C THR A 85 -16.11 -4.74 -12.50
N GLY A 86 -16.13 -5.23 -13.75
CA GLY A 86 -16.27 -4.36 -14.93
C GLY A 86 -15.10 -3.37 -15.12
N GLY A 87 -13.98 -3.60 -14.44
CA GLY A 87 -12.78 -2.77 -14.51
C GLY A 87 -13.02 -1.33 -14.08
N THR A 88 -13.14 -1.06 -12.78
CA THR A 88 -12.88 0.30 -12.30
C THR A 88 -11.43 0.63 -12.61
N GLY A 89 -11.19 1.71 -13.36
CA GLY A 89 -9.83 2.12 -13.71
C GLY A 89 -9.01 2.37 -12.45
N VAL A 90 -7.72 2.02 -12.48
CA VAL A 90 -6.79 2.15 -11.33
C VAL A 90 -6.88 3.53 -10.67
N GLY A 91 -6.98 4.60 -11.47
CA GLY A 91 -7.13 5.96 -10.96
C GLY A 91 -8.41 6.18 -10.15
N ALA A 92 -9.56 5.66 -10.61
CA ALA A 92 -10.83 5.80 -9.90
C ALA A 92 -10.81 5.04 -8.56
N ALA A 93 -10.32 3.81 -8.57
CA ALA A 93 -10.19 3.00 -7.34
C ALA A 93 -9.23 3.66 -6.33
N ARG A 94 -8.12 4.24 -6.81
CA ARG A 94 -7.19 4.99 -5.96
C ARG A 94 -7.85 6.21 -5.33
N GLU A 95 -8.57 7.03 -6.11
CA GLU A 95 -9.24 8.21 -5.56
C GLU A 95 -10.34 7.86 -4.56
N GLU A 96 -11.11 6.81 -4.83
CA GLU A 96 -12.10 6.28 -3.90
C GLU A 96 -11.45 5.83 -2.58
N PHE A 97 -10.37 5.03 -2.68
CA PHE A 97 -9.59 4.63 -1.51
C PHE A 97 -9.09 5.84 -0.71
N LEU A 98 -8.52 6.84 -1.37
CA LEU A 98 -7.98 8.04 -0.73
C LEU A 98 -9.07 8.85 -0.01
N ALA A 99 -10.28 8.93 -0.57
CA ALA A 99 -11.42 9.57 0.09
C ALA A 99 -11.83 8.82 1.37
N HIS A 100 -11.89 7.50 1.32
CA HIS A 100 -12.17 6.67 2.49
C HIS A 100 -11.06 6.75 3.55
N ALA A 101 -9.80 6.71 3.13
CA ALA A 101 -8.66 6.81 4.03
C ALA A 101 -8.62 8.18 4.74
N ALA A 102 -8.93 9.27 4.04
CA ALA A 102 -9.03 10.59 4.65
C ALA A 102 -10.14 10.64 5.73
N THR A 103 -11.29 10.00 5.46
CA THR A 103 -12.40 9.90 6.41
C THR A 103 -12.02 9.06 7.63
N ALA A 104 -11.34 7.94 7.42
CA ALA A 104 -10.88 7.05 8.49
C ALA A 104 -9.83 7.73 9.37
N ALA A 105 -8.81 8.36 8.77
CA ALA A 105 -7.78 9.07 9.52
C ALA A 105 -8.38 10.17 10.41
N ALA A 106 -9.33 10.96 9.88
CA ALA A 106 -10.00 12.01 10.63
C ALA A 106 -10.75 11.49 11.87
N ARG A 107 -11.32 10.28 11.81
CA ARG A 107 -11.97 9.63 12.96
C ARG A 107 -10.97 9.21 14.03
N ASP A 108 -9.77 8.82 13.63
CA ASP A 108 -8.68 8.44 14.52
C ASP A 108 -7.92 9.65 15.10
N GLY A 109 -8.41 10.87 14.85
CA GLY A 109 -7.74 12.11 15.25
C GLY A 109 -6.46 12.40 14.46
N ALA A 110 -6.23 11.66 13.38
CA ALA A 110 -5.08 11.81 12.51
C ALA A 110 -5.45 12.54 11.21
N THR A 111 -4.48 13.22 10.62
CA THR A 111 -4.55 13.59 9.21
C THR A 111 -3.67 12.61 8.45
N VAL A 112 -4.19 12.08 7.33
CA VAL A 112 -3.30 11.48 6.31
C VAL A 112 -2.27 12.54 6.00
N GLY A 113 -0.98 12.21 6.20
CA GLY A 113 0.16 13.12 6.21
C GLY A 113 0.22 14.01 4.97
N LEU A 114 -0.58 15.07 4.97
CA LEU A 114 -0.58 16.20 4.06
C LEU A 114 0.25 17.30 4.72
N ARG A 115 1.48 16.99 5.15
CA ARG A 115 2.34 18.07 5.62
C ARG A 115 2.78 18.86 4.39
N ARG A 116 2.05 19.93 4.07
CA ARG A 116 2.62 21.06 3.33
C ARG A 116 3.80 21.53 4.17
N SER A 117 5.00 21.19 3.76
CA SER A 117 6.20 21.94 4.16
C SER A 117 5.94 23.40 3.80
N HIS A 118 5.83 24.24 4.82
CA HIS A 118 5.79 25.70 4.72
C HIS A 118 7.22 26.23 4.58
N PRO A 119 7.35 27.46 4.09
CA PRO A 119 7.76 27.85 2.74
C PRO A 119 9.27 27.66 2.44
#